data_AF-A0A350ET96-F1
#
_entry.id   AF-A0A350ET96-F1
#
_cell.length_a   1.000
_cell.length_b   1.000
_cell.length_c   1.000
_cell.angle_alpha   90.00
_cell.angle_beta   90.00
_cell.angle_gamma   90.00
#
_symmetry.space_group_name_H-M   'P 1'
#
loop_
_entity.id
_entity.type
_entity.pdbx_description
1 polymer ?
#
loop_
_entity_poly.entity_id
_entity_poly.type
_entity_poly.pdbx_seq_one_letter_code
_entity_poly.pdbx_strand_id
1 'polypeptide(L)' 'GPPSRRQPVFTEPVTWFKVQRKGTTLATWYSRDGKDWQLAREFDAFAGEELKVGVYAVNTSAKELTVTFEELKVTKE' A
#
# COMPACT_ATOMS: atom_id res chain seq x y z
N GLY A 1 -6.46 8.15 24.90
CA GLY A 1 -6.41 9.31 23.99
C GLY A 1 -6.16 8.81 22.58
N PRO A 2 -6.60 9.52 21.52
CA PRO A 2 -6.33 9.08 20.16
C PRO A 2 -4.81 9.01 19.94
N PRO A 3 -4.30 8.04 19.15
CA PRO A 3 -2.87 7.92 18.90
C PRO A 3 -2.35 9.22 18.28
N SER A 4 -1.23 9.70 18.81
CA SER A 4 -0.58 10.94 18.39
C SER A 4 -0.21 10.86 16.91
N ARG A 5 -0.76 11.82 16.15
CA ARG A 5 -0.44 12.12 14.75
C ARG A 5 1.10 12.23 14.61
N ARG A 6 1.72 11.41 13.74
CA ARG A 6 3.12 11.46 13.23
C ARG A 6 4.16 10.47 13.81
N GLN A 7 3.86 9.17 13.87
CA GLN A 7 4.96 8.20 13.71
C GLN A 7 5.11 7.84 12.23
N PRO A 8 6.34 7.78 11.69
CA PRO A 8 6.57 7.18 10.39
C PRO A 8 6.02 5.76 10.42
N VAL A 9 5.05 5.48 9.54
CA VAL A 9 4.45 4.14 9.45
C VAL A 9 5.47 3.13 8.89
N PHE A 10 6.49 3.62 8.18
CA PHE A 10 7.56 2.84 7.58
C PHE A 10 8.91 3.47 7.91
N THR A 11 9.75 2.71 8.60
CA THR A 11 11.12 3.10 8.98
C THR A 11 12.18 2.24 8.30
N GLU A 12 11.76 1.21 7.57
CA GLU A 12 12.66 0.29 6.89
C GLU A 12 13.13 0.88 5.55
N PRO A 13 14.33 0.52 5.06
CA PRO A 13 14.84 0.98 3.78
C PRO A 13 13.94 0.62 2.58
N VAL A 14 13.25 -0.52 2.68
CA VAL A 14 12.31 -1.01 1.65
C VAL A 14 11.03 -1.46 2.35
N THR A 15 9.89 -1.15 1.76
CA THR A 15 8.60 -1.68 2.18
C THR A 15 7.83 -2.13 0.96
N TRP A 16 7.35 -3.36 1.02
CA TRP A 16 6.53 -3.97 -0.02
C TRP A 16 5.05 -3.75 0.30
N PHE A 17 4.28 -3.45 -0.73
CA PHE A 17 2.83 -3.32 -0.64
C PHE A 17 2.16 -4.30 -1.59
N LYS A 18 1.03 -4.85 -1.16
CA LYS A 18 0.20 -5.72 -1.98
C LYS A 18 -1.26 -5.36 -1.78
N VAL A 19 -1.99 -5.32 -2.88
CA VAL A 19 -3.44 -5.19 -2.89
C VAL A 19 -4.01 -6.44 -3.53
N GLN A 20 -4.93 -7.10 -2.86
CA GLN A 20 -5.62 -8.29 -3.35
C GLN A 20 -7.12 -7.99 -3.45
N ARG A 21 -7.73 -8.34 -4.58
CA ARG A 21 -9.19 -8.27 -4.77
C ARG A 21 -9.75 -9.68 -4.76
N LYS A 22 -10.77 -9.92 -3.94
CA LYS A 22 -11.59 -11.14 -3.98
C LYS A 22 -13.07 -10.76 -4.06
N GLY A 23 -13.65 -10.88 -5.24
CA GLY A 23 -15.00 -10.37 -5.51
C GLY A 23 -15.08 -8.86 -5.32
N THR A 24 -15.89 -8.41 -4.37
CA THR A 24 -16.05 -7.00 -3.98
C THR A 24 -15.16 -6.58 -2.80
N THR A 25 -14.41 -7.51 -2.22
CA THR A 25 -13.55 -7.21 -1.07
C THR A 25 -12.13 -6.91 -1.53
N LEU A 26 -11.56 -5.82 -1.01
CA LEU A 26 -10.15 -5.47 -1.16
C LEU A 26 -9.41 -5.69 0.16
N ALA A 27 -8.26 -6.35 0.08
CA ALA A 27 -7.33 -6.51 1.18
C ALA A 27 -6.00 -5.83 0.82
N THR A 28 -5.50 -4.99 1.73
CA THR A 28 -4.18 -4.37 1.63
C THR A 28 -3.23 -5.02 2.61
N TRP A 29 -2.03 -5.29 2.14
CA TRP A 29 -0.97 -5.97 2.88
C TRP A 29 0.32 -5.19 2.75
N TYR A 30 1.20 -5.35 3.73
CA TYR A 30 2.55 -4.84 3.67
C TYR A 30 3.55 -5.88 4.17
N SER A 31 4.80 -5.74 3.73
CA SER A 31 5.92 -6.57 4.16
C SER A 31 7.20 -5.75 4.24
N ARG A 32 8.06 -6.07 5.22
CA ARG A 32 9.36 -5.41 5.42
C ARG A 32 10.50 -6.14 4.70
N ASP A 33 10.28 -7.38 4.29
CA ASP A 33 11.30 -8.26 3.70
C ASP A 33 10.85 -8.87 2.35
N GLY A 34 9.63 -8.59 1.91
CA GLY A 34 9.02 -9.15 0.71
C GLY A 34 8.54 -10.60 0.86
N LYS A 35 8.68 -11.20 2.05
CA LYS A 35 8.38 -12.61 2.32
C LYS A 35 7.26 -12.77 3.34
N ASP A 36 7.39 -12.09 4.47
CA ASP A 36 6.41 -12.12 5.55
C ASP A 36 5.41 -10.97 5.38
N TRP A 37 4.15 -11.33 5.12
CA TRP A 37 3.09 -10.37 4.81
C TRP A 37 2.13 -10.18 5.98
N GLN A 38 1.89 -8.92 6.33
CA GLN A 38 0.93 -8.54 7.35
C GLN A 38 -0.27 -7.85 6.72
N LEU A 39 -1.47 -8.28 7.12
CA LEU A 39 -2.71 -7.62 6.70
C LEU A 39 -2.76 -6.23 7.33
N ALA A 40 -2.80 -5.19 6.50
CA ALA A 40 -3.01 -3.82 6.96
C ALA A 40 -4.50 -3.54 7.17
N ARG A 41 -5.32 -3.87 6.16
CA ARG A 41 -6.76 -3.63 6.19
C ARG A 41 -7.49 -4.49 5.18
N GLU A 42 -8.71 -4.88 5.54
CA GLU A 42 -9.70 -5.42 4.62
C GLU A 42 -10.92 -4.51 4.60
N PHE A 43 -11.50 -4.31 3.43
CA PHE A 43 -12.72 -3.54 3.27
C PHE A 43 -13.48 -3.92 2.00
N ASP A 44 -14.80 -3.88 2.10
CA ASP A 44 -15.64 -3.96 0.93
C ASP A 44 -15.49 -2.67 0.12
N ALA A 45 -15.04 -2.86 -1.12
CA ALA A 45 -15.11 -1.82 -2.11
C ALA A 45 -16.29 -2.15 -3.02
N PHE A 46 -17.15 -1.17 -3.29
CA PHE A 46 -17.91 -1.18 -4.54
C PHE A 46 -16.93 -0.93 -5.68
N ALA A 47 -16.04 -1.90 -5.87
CA ALA A 47 -15.15 -1.96 -7.00
C ALA A 47 -16.06 -2.26 -8.18
N GLY A 48 -16.22 -1.28 -9.07
CA GLY A 48 -16.83 -1.51 -10.38
C GLY A 48 -16.17 -2.70 -11.09
N GLU A 49 -16.74 -3.07 -12.23
CA GLU A 49 -16.19 -4.18 -13.04
C GLU A 49 -14.71 -3.95 -13.37
N GLU A 50 -14.31 -2.68 -13.55
CA GLU A 50 -12.94 -2.26 -13.79
C GLU A 50 -12.33 -1.50 -12.60
N LEU A 51 -11.06 -1.81 -12.29
CA LEU A 51 -10.26 -1.10 -11.30
C LEU A 51 -8.93 -0.66 -11.92
N LYS A 52 -8.53 0.58 -11.61
CA LYS A 52 -7.18 1.07 -11.86
C LYS A 52 -6.35 0.88 -10.61
N VAL A 53 -5.19 0.25 -10.76
CA VAL A 53 -4.21 0.04 -9.68
C VAL A 53 -2.88 0.61 -10.11
N GLY A 54 -2.18 1.25 -9.17
CA GLY A 54 -0.88 1.85 -9.43
C GLY A 54 -0.25 2.39 -8.15
N VAL A 55 0.98 2.83 -8.29
CA VAL A 55 1.74 3.49 -7.23
C VAL A 55 1.66 5.01 -7.40
N TYR A 56 1.60 5.73 -6.29
CA TYR A 56 1.62 7.18 -6.30
C TYR A 56 2.38 7.70 -5.07
N ALA A 57 3.08 8.81 -5.23
CA ALA A 57 3.71 9.55 -4.13
C ALA A 57 3.17 10.98 -4.14
N VAL A 58 2.93 11.52 -2.94
CA VAL A 58 2.48 12.91 -2.77
C VAL A 58 3.43 13.59 -1.80
N ASN A 59 4.00 14.70 -2.22
CA ASN A 59 4.79 15.57 -1.37
C ASN A 59 4.02 16.87 -1.12
N THR A 60 3.66 17.14 0.14
CA THR A 60 3.03 18.39 0.57
C THR A 60 3.99 19.31 1.32
N SER A 61 5.27 18.93 1.40
CA SER A 61 6.34 19.66 2.05
C SER A 61 7.13 20.50 1.05
N ALA A 62 7.80 21.54 1.53
CA ALA A 62 8.79 22.29 0.75
C ALA A 62 10.13 21.53 0.58
N LYS A 63 10.36 20.47 1.34
CA LYS A 63 11.56 19.62 1.22
C LYS A 63 11.41 18.67 0.04
N GLU A 64 12.51 18.37 -0.64
CA GLU A 64 12.55 17.35 -1.69
C GLU A 64 12.13 15.98 -1.13
N LEU A 65 11.36 15.24 -1.94
CA LEU A 65 10.97 13.87 -1.69
C LEU A 65 11.32 13.05 -2.93
N THR A 66 12.19 12.08 -2.75
CA THR A 66 12.57 11.12 -3.79
C THR A 66 12.06 9.75 -3.39
N VAL A 67 11.27 9.12 -4.26
CA VAL A 67 10.72 7.77 -4.06
C VAL A 67 10.94 6.98 -5.34
N THR A 68 11.49 5.78 -5.20
CA THR A 68 11.63 4.82 -6.29
C THR A 68 10.61 3.70 -6.06
N PHE A 69 9.79 3.42 -7.06
CA PHE A 69 8.92 2.25 -7.06
C PHE A 69 9.53 1.19 -7.96
N GLU A 70 9.75 0.00 -7.41
CA GLU A 70 10.32 -1.14 -8.12
C GLU A 70 9.36 -2.33 -8.06
N GLU A 71 9.53 -3.28 -8.97
CA GLU A 71 8.78 -4.54 -8.99
C GLU A 71 7.25 -4.42 -8.99
N LEU A 72 6.69 -3.39 -9.64
CA LEU A 72 5.25 -3.30 -9.85
C LEU A 72 4.78 -4.49 -10.72
N LYS A 73 3.99 -5.38 -10.11
CA LYS A 73 3.42 -6.57 -10.75
C LYS A 73 1.92 -6.58 -10.53
N VAL A 74 1.16 -6.79 -11.60
CA VAL A 74 -0.30 -6.99 -11.56
C VAL A 74 -0.58 -8.36 -12.14
N THR A 75 -1.06 -9.27 -11.29
CA THR A 75 -1.35 -10.65 -11.66
C THR A 75 -2.82 -10.96 -11.38
N LYS A 76 -3.39 -11.86 -12.17
CA LYS A 76 -4.61 -12.57 -11.78
C LYS A 76 -4.16 -13.77 -10.97
N GLU A 77 -4.76 -13.95 -9.78
CA GLU A 77 -4.69 -15.24 -9.09
C GLU A 77 -5.54 -16.29 -9.82
#